data_AF-A0AAD6XET9-F1
#
_entry.id   AF-A0AAD6XET9-F1
#
_cell.length_a   1.000
_cell.length_b   1.000
_cell.length_c   1.000
_cell.angle_alpha   90.00
_cell.angle_beta   90.00
_cell.angle_gamma   90.00
#
_symmetry.space_group_name_H-M   'P 1'
#
loop_
_entity.id
_entity.type
_entity.pdbx_description
1 polymer ?
#
loop_
_entity_poly.entity_id
_entity_poly.type
_entity_poly.pdbx_seq_one_letter_code
_entity_poly.pdbx_strand_id
1 'polypeptide(L)'
;MFEWRQHRDEYAAELLRHHGCGDFGDSSCAKCLKASGVIRCKRCHGRQLYCGPCAVEIHKENPLHVVEEWDGRCFKYTSLTKLGLRIEFGHADCIRPHLVDDFVVLDVGAVHVVNISYCGCTQAFKRGPLRTQLLRGRWYPATHEFPRTAATFDCLDFFLAKTLQAKTTMYDFYTALERLTDGTGGSSLNRYAEFLRMVRQYRHLKMLVRGGRGQCNASGLPRNRMSSVSAPPGKPSE
;
A
#
# COMPACT_ATOMS: atom_id res chain seq x y z
N MET A 1 22.51 15.02 -24.21
CA MET A 1 22.29 13.57 -23.97
C MET A 1 23.59 12.74 -24.02
N PHE A 2 24.79 13.32 -24.20
CA PHE A 2 26.06 12.58 -24.24
C PHE A 2 26.86 12.59 -22.93
N GLU A 3 26.59 13.52 -22.02
CA GLU A 3 27.33 13.67 -20.76
C GLU A 3 27.22 12.42 -19.86
N TRP A 4 26.05 11.78 -19.78
CA TRP A 4 25.88 10.57 -18.97
C TRP A 4 26.69 9.37 -19.48
N ARG A 5 27.07 9.33 -20.78
CA ARG A 5 27.74 8.15 -21.37
C ARG A 5 29.09 7.88 -20.71
N GLN A 6 29.81 8.91 -20.30
CA GLN A 6 31.11 8.75 -19.63
C GLN A 6 30.97 8.16 -18.21
N HIS A 7 29.77 8.29 -17.62
CA HIS A 7 29.43 7.74 -16.30
C HIS A 7 28.64 6.43 -16.39
N ARG A 8 28.49 5.85 -17.59
CA ARG A 8 27.63 4.68 -17.80
C ARG A 8 28.02 3.50 -16.90
N ASP A 9 29.30 3.22 -16.79
CA ASP A 9 29.80 2.07 -16.04
C ASP A 9 29.66 2.30 -14.53
N GLU A 10 29.85 3.54 -14.07
CA GLU A 10 29.57 3.96 -12.69
C GLU A 10 28.09 3.75 -12.34
N TYR A 11 27.18 4.19 -13.21
CA TYR A 11 25.74 4.04 -12.99
C TYR A 11 25.32 2.57 -13.04
N ALA A 12 25.91 1.79 -13.94
CA ALA A 12 25.67 0.34 -14.01
C ALA A 12 26.17 -0.37 -12.74
N ALA A 13 27.33 0.01 -12.21
CA ALA A 13 27.86 -0.50 -10.95
C ALA A 13 26.92 -0.17 -9.78
N GLU A 14 26.37 1.05 -9.71
CA GLU A 14 25.39 1.42 -8.68
C GLU A 14 24.06 0.66 -8.81
N LEU A 15 23.59 0.42 -10.04
CA LEU A 15 22.42 -0.42 -10.29
C LEU A 15 22.68 -1.89 -9.90
N LEU A 16 23.88 -2.43 -10.13
CA LEU A 16 24.26 -3.76 -9.68
C LEU A 16 24.39 -3.83 -8.16
N ARG A 17 24.96 -2.79 -7.54
CA ARG A 17 25.05 -2.63 -6.08
C ARG A 17 23.68 -2.68 -5.41
N HIS A 18 22.65 -2.20 -6.10
CA HIS A 18 21.26 -2.30 -5.65
C HIS A 18 20.71 -3.74 -5.60
N HIS A 19 21.30 -4.70 -6.32
CA HIS A 19 20.93 -6.11 -6.28
C HIS A 19 21.63 -6.90 -5.16
N GLY A 20 22.77 -6.42 -4.66
CA GLY A 20 23.50 -7.01 -3.53
C GLY A 20 23.33 -6.24 -2.21
N CYS A 21 24.10 -6.62 -1.18
CA CYS A 21 24.12 -5.94 0.12
C CYS A 21 24.88 -4.60 0.09
N GLY A 22 25.59 -4.27 -0.99
CA GLY A 22 26.49 -3.10 -1.02
C GLY A 22 27.54 -3.20 0.10
N ASP A 23 27.78 -2.10 0.81
CA ASP A 23 28.74 -2.06 1.94
C ASP A 23 28.21 -2.74 3.22
N PHE A 24 26.99 -3.27 3.18
CA PHE A 24 26.29 -3.82 4.35
C PHE A 24 26.38 -5.35 4.46
N GLY A 25 27.21 -6.02 3.66
CA GLY A 25 27.28 -7.49 3.53
C GLY A 25 27.42 -8.27 4.83
N ASP A 26 28.18 -7.75 5.80
CA ASP A 26 28.39 -8.34 7.13
C ASP A 26 27.80 -7.47 8.26
N SER A 27 26.85 -6.60 7.93
CA SER A 27 26.43 -5.55 8.85
C SER A 27 25.48 -6.04 9.96
N SER A 28 25.73 -5.53 11.15
CA SER A 28 24.74 -5.49 12.22
C SER A 28 23.53 -4.66 11.77
N CYS A 29 22.34 -4.99 12.29
CA CYS A 29 21.13 -4.23 12.08
C CYS A 29 21.34 -2.75 12.35
N ALA A 30 21.05 -1.90 11.36
CA ALA A 30 21.29 -0.46 11.43
C ALA A 30 20.52 0.28 12.54
N LYS A 31 19.45 -0.32 13.08
CA LYS A 31 18.65 0.26 14.17
C LYS A 31 19.11 -0.19 15.56
N CYS A 32 19.21 -1.50 15.81
CA CYS A 32 19.51 -2.00 17.15
C CYS A 32 20.99 -2.32 17.40
N LEU A 33 21.80 -2.46 16.34
CA LEU A 33 23.23 -2.81 16.38
C LEU A 33 23.57 -4.13 17.10
N LYS A 34 22.57 -4.94 17.45
CA LYS A 34 22.73 -6.16 18.28
C LYS A 34 22.60 -7.47 17.50
N ALA A 35 21.81 -7.47 16.44
CA ALA A 35 21.52 -8.66 15.64
C ALA A 35 21.97 -8.43 14.20
N SER A 36 22.17 -9.49 13.42
CA SER A 36 22.52 -9.37 12.00
C SER A 36 21.41 -8.68 11.20
N GLY A 37 21.80 -7.74 10.35
CA GLY A 37 20.90 -7.08 9.41
C GLY A 37 20.74 -7.94 8.16
N VAL A 38 19.58 -8.59 7.99
CA VAL A 38 19.31 -9.46 6.83
C VAL A 38 18.12 -8.99 6.01
N ILE A 39 17.30 -8.09 6.55
CA ILE A 39 16.09 -7.56 5.91
C ILE A 39 16.38 -6.18 5.32
N ARG A 40 16.04 -6.01 4.05
CA ARG A 40 16.10 -4.71 3.36
C ARG A 40 14.73 -4.35 2.83
N CYS A 41 14.40 -3.06 2.84
CA CYS A 41 13.22 -2.55 2.18
C CYS A 41 13.57 -1.92 0.81
N LYS A 42 12.79 -2.22 -0.23
CA LYS A 42 12.98 -1.65 -1.57
C LYS A 42 12.45 -0.22 -1.71
N ARG A 43 11.57 0.20 -0.79
CA ARG A 43 10.89 1.51 -0.83
C ARG A 43 11.52 2.53 0.12
N CYS A 44 12.11 2.08 1.23
CA CYS A 44 12.80 2.98 2.16
C CYS A 44 14.09 3.54 1.55
N HIS A 45 14.35 4.81 1.83
CA HIS A 45 15.60 5.46 1.46
C HIS A 45 16.80 4.85 2.23
N GLY A 46 18.00 4.95 1.67
CA GLY A 46 19.25 4.52 2.33
C GLY A 46 19.57 3.03 2.29
N ARG A 47 18.59 2.15 1.98
CA ARG A 47 18.79 0.70 1.75
C ARG A 47 19.56 -0.05 2.85
N GLN A 48 19.52 0.45 4.08
CA GLN A 48 20.13 -0.18 5.24
C GLN A 48 19.52 -1.56 5.52
N LEU A 49 20.31 -2.43 6.16
CA LEU A 49 19.86 -3.75 6.57
C LEU A 49 19.40 -3.74 8.02
N TYR A 50 18.28 -4.43 8.26
CA TYR A 50 17.64 -4.54 9.56
C TYR A 50 17.45 -6.00 9.95
N CYS A 51 17.42 -6.28 11.25
CA CYS A 51 16.89 -7.56 11.72
C CYS A 51 15.36 -7.56 11.58
N GLY A 52 14.75 -8.75 11.58
CA GLY A 52 13.28 -8.91 11.44
C GLY A 52 12.46 -7.99 12.36
N PRO A 53 12.68 -7.99 13.69
CA PRO A 53 11.94 -7.13 14.62
C PRO A 53 12.08 -5.64 14.32
N CYS A 54 13.29 -5.16 14.03
CA CYS A 54 13.51 -3.76 13.68
C CYS A 54 12.83 -3.40 12.35
N ALA A 55 12.84 -4.31 11.37
CA ALA A 55 12.13 -4.13 10.11
C ALA A 55 10.62 -4.02 10.35
N VAL A 56 10.03 -4.85 11.21
CA VAL A 56 8.59 -4.73 11.56
C VAL A 56 8.30 -3.38 12.20
N GLU A 57 9.12 -2.93 13.15
CA GLU A 57 8.89 -1.67 13.84
C GLU A 57 8.92 -0.45 12.92
N ILE A 58 9.93 -0.34 12.04
CA ILE A 58 10.04 0.82 11.13
C ILE A 58 8.92 0.83 10.07
N HIS A 59 8.32 -0.32 9.77
CA HIS A 59 7.26 -0.44 8.77
C HIS A 59 5.84 -0.43 9.37
N LYS A 60 5.66 -0.16 10.67
CA LYS A 60 4.33 0.00 11.27
C LYS A 60 3.49 1.07 10.58
N GLU A 61 4.14 2.18 10.19
CA GLU A 61 3.47 3.30 9.50
C GLU A 61 3.38 3.10 7.98
N ASN A 62 4.23 2.24 7.41
CA ASN A 62 4.28 1.96 5.98
C ASN A 62 4.24 0.46 5.72
N PRO A 63 3.12 -0.22 6.05
CA PRO A 63 3.06 -1.67 6.13
C PRO A 63 3.01 -2.38 4.77
N LEU A 64 2.82 -1.61 3.68
CA LEU A 64 2.78 -2.11 2.30
C LEU A 64 4.11 -1.93 1.57
N HIS A 65 5.17 -1.54 2.28
CA HIS A 65 6.51 -1.57 1.70
C HIS A 65 6.95 -3.00 1.38
N VAL A 66 7.59 -3.17 0.22
CA VAL A 66 8.15 -4.46 -0.20
C VAL A 66 9.52 -4.65 0.44
N VAL A 67 9.67 -5.77 1.15
CA VAL A 67 10.92 -6.16 1.81
C VAL A 67 11.51 -7.41 1.18
N GLU A 68 12.82 -7.55 1.31
CA GLU A 68 13.59 -8.69 0.85
C GLU A 68 14.50 -9.18 1.98
N GLU A 69 14.77 -10.47 2.01
CA GLU A 69 15.65 -11.13 2.96
C GLU A 69 16.90 -11.63 2.23
N TRP A 70 18.07 -11.38 2.82
CA TRP A 70 19.35 -11.87 2.33
C TRP A 70 19.56 -13.33 2.74
N ASP A 71 19.72 -14.22 1.76
CA ASP A 71 19.96 -15.65 2.01
C ASP A 71 21.45 -16.05 2.04
N GLY A 72 22.35 -15.05 2.01
CA GLY A 72 23.79 -15.24 1.87
C GLY A 72 24.31 -15.08 0.44
N ARG A 73 23.44 -15.17 -0.57
CA ARG A 73 23.83 -15.05 -1.99
C ARG A 73 23.03 -13.98 -2.74
N CYS A 74 21.73 -13.92 -2.51
CA CYS A 74 20.86 -12.95 -3.15
C CYS A 74 19.71 -12.53 -2.22
N PHE A 75 19.09 -11.41 -2.57
CA PHE A 75 17.85 -10.98 -1.93
C PHE A 75 16.68 -11.77 -2.48
N LYS A 76 15.94 -12.42 -1.57
CA LYS A 76 14.69 -13.11 -1.87
C LYS A 76 13.53 -12.31 -1.32
N TYR A 77 12.40 -12.37 -2.02
CA TYR A 77 11.17 -11.78 -1.53
C TYR A 77 10.79 -12.37 -0.17
N THR A 78 10.43 -11.49 0.77
CA THR A 78 9.81 -11.85 2.03
C THR A 78 8.68 -10.85 2.29
N SER A 79 7.78 -11.15 3.22
CA SER A 79 6.70 -10.22 3.57
C SER A 79 6.85 -9.77 5.01
N LEU A 80 6.46 -8.51 5.28
CA LEU A 80 6.38 -8.00 6.65
C LEU A 80 5.46 -8.85 7.52
N THR A 81 4.41 -9.43 6.92
CA THR A 81 3.52 -10.42 7.52
C THR A 81 4.26 -11.64 8.04
N LYS A 82 5.15 -12.23 7.22
CA LYS A 82 5.99 -13.37 7.62
C LYS A 82 6.94 -13.01 8.75
N LEU A 83 7.38 -11.75 8.80
CA LEU A 83 8.21 -11.22 9.90
C LEU A 83 7.39 -10.88 11.16
N GLY A 84 6.06 -10.99 11.12
CA GLY A 84 5.17 -10.78 12.27
C GLY A 84 4.41 -9.46 12.29
N LEU A 85 4.46 -8.64 11.23
CA LEU A 85 3.68 -7.41 11.15
C LEU A 85 2.19 -7.73 10.99
N ARG A 86 1.35 -7.10 11.82
CA ARG A 86 -0.10 -7.08 11.67
C ARG A 86 -0.59 -5.64 11.59
N ILE A 87 -1.48 -5.36 10.65
CA ILE A 87 -2.01 -4.02 10.40
C ILE A 87 -3.31 -3.86 11.16
N GLU A 88 -3.38 -2.84 12.00
CA GLU A 88 -4.53 -2.61 12.87
C GLU A 88 -5.49 -1.57 12.29
N PHE A 89 -6.78 -1.88 12.28
CA PHE A 89 -7.85 -0.99 11.87
C PHE A 89 -8.81 -0.72 13.02
N GLY A 90 -9.31 0.52 13.09
CA GLY A 90 -10.24 0.96 14.13
C GLY A 90 -9.53 1.86 15.15
N HIS A 91 -9.72 1.61 16.45
CA HIS A 91 -8.98 2.33 17.48
C HIS A 91 -7.65 1.65 17.79
N ALA A 92 -6.67 2.45 18.23
CA ALA A 92 -5.40 1.97 18.74
C ALA A 92 -5.60 1.08 19.99
N ASP A 93 -4.69 0.12 20.19
CA ASP A 93 -4.62 -0.75 21.36
C ASP A 93 -5.94 -1.47 21.68
N CYS A 94 -6.56 -2.04 20.63
CA CYS A 94 -7.84 -2.72 20.78
C CYS A 94 -7.73 -3.97 21.64
N ILE A 95 -8.46 -3.99 22.76
CA ILE A 95 -8.51 -5.13 23.70
C ILE A 95 -9.19 -6.37 23.07
N ARG A 96 -10.05 -6.16 22.06
CA ARG A 96 -10.78 -7.24 21.37
C ARG A 96 -10.59 -7.15 19.86
N PRO A 97 -9.41 -7.52 19.35
CA PRO A 97 -9.16 -7.52 17.92
C PRO A 97 -9.87 -8.71 17.25
N HIS A 98 -10.51 -8.47 16.12
CA HIS A 98 -10.98 -9.50 15.21
C HIS A 98 -9.92 -9.71 14.13
N LEU A 99 -9.21 -10.83 14.23
CA LEU A 99 -8.06 -11.15 13.39
C LEU A 99 -8.51 -11.69 12.04
N VAL A 100 -7.86 -11.23 10.97
CA VAL A 100 -8.05 -11.73 9.61
C VAL A 100 -6.68 -11.93 8.99
N ASP A 101 -6.39 -13.18 8.65
CA ASP A 101 -5.16 -13.57 7.99
C ASP A 101 -5.36 -13.70 6.48
N ASP A 102 -4.26 -13.66 5.74
CA ASP A 102 -4.19 -13.75 4.28
C ASP A 102 -5.10 -12.73 3.57
N PHE A 103 -5.15 -11.52 4.09
CA PHE A 103 -5.90 -10.41 3.49
C PHE A 103 -5.13 -9.86 2.29
N VAL A 104 -5.80 -9.71 1.15
CA VAL A 104 -5.15 -9.24 -0.09
C VAL A 104 -5.34 -7.74 -0.25
N VAL A 105 -4.24 -7.00 -0.45
CA VAL A 105 -4.26 -5.55 -0.68
C VAL A 105 -3.63 -5.23 -2.02
N LEU A 106 -4.36 -4.50 -2.87
CA LEU A 106 -3.81 -3.93 -4.10
C LEU A 106 -3.27 -2.53 -3.81
N ASP A 107 -1.97 -2.33 -3.96
CA ASP A 107 -1.30 -1.04 -3.75
C ASP A 107 -0.60 -0.52 -5.03
N VAL A 108 -0.07 0.71 -4.98
CA VAL A 108 0.71 1.31 -6.06
C VAL A 108 2.05 0.57 -6.22
N GLY A 109 2.00 -0.49 -7.02
CA GLY A 109 3.18 -1.20 -7.51
C GLY A 109 3.41 -2.59 -6.93
N ALA A 110 2.50 -3.13 -6.13
CA ALA A 110 2.48 -4.56 -5.79
C ALA A 110 1.11 -4.99 -5.25
N VAL A 111 0.86 -6.29 -5.29
CA VAL A 111 -0.24 -6.96 -4.58
C VAL A 111 0.34 -7.61 -3.35
N HIS A 112 -0.22 -7.29 -2.18
CA HIS A 112 0.29 -7.74 -0.89
C HIS A 112 -0.66 -8.75 -0.25
N VAL A 113 -0.10 -9.77 0.38
CA VAL A 113 -0.81 -10.64 1.32
C VAL A 113 -0.40 -10.25 2.73
N VAL A 114 -1.36 -9.75 3.50
CA VAL A 114 -1.14 -9.16 4.83
C VAL A 114 -2.05 -9.75 5.89
N ASN A 115 -1.60 -9.69 7.13
CA ASN A 115 -2.44 -9.98 8.28
C ASN A 115 -2.96 -8.67 8.84
N ILE A 116 -4.27 -8.62 9.09
CA ILE A 116 -4.93 -7.43 9.63
C ILE A 116 -5.68 -7.76 10.92
N SER A 117 -5.97 -6.74 11.72
CA SER A 117 -6.89 -6.82 12.85
C SER A 117 -7.93 -5.72 12.73
N TYR A 118 -9.20 -6.08 12.90
CA TYR A 118 -10.27 -5.11 13.06
C TYR A 118 -10.55 -4.88 14.53
N CYS A 119 -10.96 -3.67 14.89
CA CYS A 119 -11.54 -3.42 16.19
C CYS A 119 -12.87 -4.18 16.34
N GLY A 120 -12.97 -5.05 17.36
CA GLY A 120 -14.15 -5.84 17.71
C GLY A 120 -14.93 -5.34 18.92
N CYS A 121 -14.55 -4.18 19.50
CA CYS A 121 -15.18 -3.64 20.71
C CYS A 121 -16.66 -3.23 20.49
N THR A 122 -17.46 -3.30 21.56
CA THR A 122 -18.92 -3.11 21.56
C THR A 122 -19.39 -1.66 21.47
N GLN A 123 -18.49 -0.67 21.56
CA GLN A 123 -18.84 0.74 21.35
C GLN A 123 -19.11 1.01 19.86
N ALA A 124 -20.29 0.54 19.40
CA ALA A 124 -20.71 0.46 18.01
C ALA A 124 -20.70 1.83 17.29
N PHE A 125 -21.04 2.91 18.00
CA PHE A 125 -21.05 4.27 17.45
C PHE A 125 -19.66 4.80 17.07
N LYS A 126 -18.59 4.37 17.75
CA LYS A 126 -17.21 4.73 17.38
C LYS A 126 -16.61 3.76 16.37
N ARG A 127 -16.93 2.47 16.49
CA ARG A 127 -16.38 1.38 15.65
C ARG A 127 -16.82 1.47 14.19
N GLY A 128 -18.13 1.61 13.95
CA GLY A 128 -18.72 1.41 12.62
C GLY A 128 -18.55 -0.03 12.08
N PRO A 129 -19.15 -0.34 10.92
CA PRO A 129 -18.97 -1.65 10.27
C PRO A 129 -17.52 -1.85 9.78
N LEU A 130 -17.12 -3.10 9.50
CA LEU A 130 -15.74 -3.43 9.07
C LEU A 130 -15.26 -2.60 7.88
N ARG A 131 -16.13 -2.41 6.87
CA ARG A 131 -15.84 -1.52 5.72
C ARG A 131 -15.48 -0.10 6.13
N THR A 132 -16.11 0.45 7.17
CA THR A 132 -15.84 1.82 7.62
C THR A 132 -14.46 1.91 8.28
N GLN A 133 -14.02 0.87 8.98
CA GLN A 133 -12.67 0.82 9.54
C GLN A 133 -11.61 0.83 8.43
N LEU A 134 -11.79 0.02 7.37
CA LEU A 134 -10.93 0.06 6.18
C LEU A 134 -10.94 1.43 5.49
N LEU A 135 -12.13 1.99 5.23
CA LEU A 135 -12.27 3.28 4.56
C LEU A 135 -11.58 4.41 5.34
N ARG A 136 -11.65 4.38 6.68
CA ARG A 136 -10.93 5.32 7.56
C ARG A 136 -9.41 5.11 7.50
N GLY A 137 -8.96 3.87 7.37
CA GLY A 137 -7.56 3.52 7.10
C GLY A 137 -7.13 3.70 5.64
N ARG A 138 -7.90 4.45 4.82
CA ARG A 138 -7.64 4.70 3.40
C ARG A 138 -7.56 3.44 2.52
N TRP A 139 -8.30 2.40 2.89
CA TRP A 139 -8.42 1.16 2.12
C TRP A 139 -9.87 0.98 1.66
N TYR A 140 -10.05 0.82 0.36
CA TYR A 140 -11.36 0.61 -0.25
C TYR A 140 -11.65 -0.90 -0.33
N PRO A 141 -12.70 -1.41 0.33
CA PRO A 141 -12.97 -2.84 0.34
C PRO A 141 -13.66 -3.34 -0.94
N ALA A 142 -13.37 -4.58 -1.33
CA ALA A 142 -14.02 -5.24 -2.47
C ALA A 142 -15.44 -5.77 -2.16
N THR A 143 -15.74 -6.02 -0.88
CA THR A 143 -17.05 -6.48 -0.37
C THR A 143 -17.44 -5.71 0.89
N HIS A 144 -18.73 -5.72 1.27
CA HIS A 144 -19.25 -4.78 2.27
C HIS A 144 -19.40 -5.33 3.70
N GLU A 145 -19.51 -6.65 3.85
CA GLU A 145 -19.74 -7.33 5.13
C GLU A 145 -18.43 -7.87 5.71
N PHE A 146 -17.83 -8.84 5.02
CA PHE A 146 -16.57 -9.48 5.42
C PHE A 146 -15.53 -9.32 4.31
N PRO A 147 -14.90 -8.14 4.20
CA PRO A 147 -13.84 -7.91 3.21
C PRO A 147 -12.64 -8.83 3.49
N ARG A 148 -12.17 -9.49 2.42
CA ARG A 148 -10.89 -10.22 2.36
C ARG A 148 -9.89 -9.60 1.39
N THR A 149 -10.37 -8.65 0.60
CA THR A 149 -9.60 -7.93 -0.42
C THR A 149 -9.92 -6.44 -0.33
N ALA A 150 -8.91 -5.59 -0.43
CA ALA A 150 -9.08 -4.14 -0.56
C ALA A 150 -8.05 -3.56 -1.53
N ALA A 151 -8.34 -2.39 -2.09
CA ALA A 151 -7.35 -1.57 -2.79
C ALA A 151 -7.05 -0.32 -1.96
N THR A 152 -5.80 0.14 -1.95
CA THR A 152 -5.49 1.44 -1.35
C THR A 152 -6.15 2.55 -2.16
N PHE A 153 -6.54 3.64 -1.50
CA PHE A 153 -7.09 4.81 -2.22
C PHE A 153 -6.06 5.36 -3.21
N ASP A 154 -4.78 5.30 -2.87
CA ASP A 154 -3.68 5.77 -3.72
C ASP A 154 -3.57 4.91 -4.99
N CYS A 155 -3.77 3.58 -4.89
CA CYS A 155 -3.86 2.69 -6.06
C CYS A 155 -5.04 3.05 -6.97
N LEU A 156 -6.22 3.28 -6.39
CA LEU A 156 -7.41 3.65 -7.15
C LEU A 156 -7.27 5.04 -7.81
N ASP A 157 -6.72 6.02 -7.10
CA ASP A 157 -6.46 7.36 -7.63
C ASP A 157 -5.41 7.32 -8.74
N PHE A 158 -4.33 6.56 -8.56
CA PHE A 158 -3.31 6.35 -9.57
C PHE A 158 -3.88 5.68 -10.83
N PHE A 159 -4.71 4.63 -10.67
CA PHE A 159 -5.40 3.99 -11.79
C PHE A 159 -6.27 4.99 -12.57
N LEU A 160 -7.15 5.73 -11.89
CA LEU A 160 -8.05 6.68 -12.54
C LEU A 160 -7.29 7.79 -13.29
N ALA A 161 -6.18 8.27 -12.74
CA ALA A 161 -5.31 9.23 -13.40
C ALA A 161 -4.62 8.63 -14.64
N LYS A 162 -4.12 7.40 -14.54
CA LYS A 162 -3.44 6.70 -15.64
C LYS A 162 -4.37 6.36 -16.79
N THR A 163 -5.59 5.88 -16.52
CA THR A 163 -6.58 5.63 -17.57
C THR A 163 -6.95 6.90 -18.33
N LEU A 164 -6.96 8.07 -17.66
CA LEU A 164 -7.23 9.35 -18.32
C LEU A 164 -6.04 9.81 -19.20
N GLN A 165 -4.81 9.71 -18.69
CA GLN A 165 -3.63 10.25 -19.37
C GLN A 165 -3.09 9.34 -20.48
N ALA A 166 -3.05 8.03 -20.23
CA ALA A 166 -2.31 7.07 -21.05
C ALA A 166 -3.21 6.05 -21.78
N LYS A 167 -4.54 6.18 -21.65
CA LYS A 167 -5.54 5.24 -22.20
C LYS A 167 -5.28 3.78 -21.80
N THR A 168 -4.63 3.56 -20.65
CA THR A 168 -4.31 2.23 -20.14
C THR A 168 -5.59 1.48 -19.80
N THR A 169 -5.72 0.25 -20.31
CA THR A 169 -6.87 -0.60 -19.98
C THR A 169 -6.75 -1.11 -18.54
N MET A 170 -7.87 -1.53 -17.96
CA MET A 170 -7.87 -2.16 -16.63
C MET A 170 -6.98 -3.39 -16.58
N TYR A 171 -7.04 -4.22 -17.64
CA TYR A 171 -6.29 -5.45 -17.76
C TYR A 171 -4.77 -5.20 -17.78
N ASP A 172 -4.32 -4.24 -18.60
CA ASP A 172 -2.89 -3.92 -18.69
C ASP A 172 -2.36 -3.38 -17.37
N PHE A 173 -3.14 -2.53 -16.69
CA PHE A 173 -2.76 -1.99 -15.39
C PHE A 173 -2.64 -3.09 -14.34
N TYR A 174 -3.63 -3.98 -14.26
CA TYR A 174 -3.63 -5.08 -13.29
C TYR A 174 -2.50 -6.09 -13.58
N THR A 175 -2.28 -6.45 -14.84
CA THR A 175 -1.15 -7.29 -15.27
C THR A 175 0.18 -6.64 -14.91
N ALA A 176 0.30 -5.31 -15.04
CA ALA A 176 1.50 -4.59 -14.62
C ALA A 176 1.73 -4.69 -13.10
N LEU A 177 0.67 -4.62 -12.28
CA LEU A 177 0.79 -4.86 -10.83
C LEU A 177 1.26 -6.28 -10.51
N GLU A 178 0.73 -7.30 -11.19
CA GLU A 178 1.16 -8.69 -10.99
C GLU A 178 2.64 -8.88 -11.37
N ARG A 179 3.09 -8.27 -12.48
CA ARG A 179 4.49 -8.29 -12.88
C ARG A 179 5.41 -7.58 -11.88
N LEU A 180 4.96 -6.48 -11.29
CA LEU A 180 5.75 -5.79 -10.25
C LEU A 180 5.80 -6.59 -8.93
N THR A 181 4.83 -7.47 -8.69
CA THR A 181 4.76 -8.30 -7.49
C THR A 181 5.72 -9.48 -7.56
N ASP A 182 5.59 -10.33 -8.59
CA ASP A 182 6.32 -11.60 -8.67
C ASP A 182 7.35 -11.66 -9.82
N GLY A 183 7.53 -10.57 -10.59
CA GLY A 183 8.46 -10.48 -11.72
C GLY A 183 8.07 -11.31 -12.95
N THR A 184 7.36 -12.42 -12.77
CA THR A 184 6.96 -13.39 -13.81
C THR A 184 5.53 -13.22 -14.31
N GLY A 185 4.73 -12.36 -13.65
CA GLY A 185 3.34 -12.08 -14.04
C GLY A 185 2.35 -13.21 -13.72
N GLY A 186 2.74 -14.17 -12.88
CA GLY A 186 1.88 -15.28 -12.43
C GLY A 186 1.65 -15.22 -10.92
N SER A 187 0.87 -14.24 -10.45
CA SER A 187 0.37 -14.26 -9.08
C SER A 187 -0.64 -15.40 -8.94
N SER A 188 -0.51 -16.22 -7.89
CA SER A 188 -1.48 -17.27 -7.56
C SER A 188 -2.84 -16.72 -7.10
N LEU A 189 -2.96 -15.39 -6.90
CA LEU A 189 -4.14 -14.72 -6.38
C LEU A 189 -4.67 -13.69 -7.39
N ASN A 190 -5.33 -14.17 -8.45
CA ASN A 190 -6.04 -13.28 -9.36
C ASN A 190 -7.21 -12.58 -8.62
N ARG A 191 -7.13 -11.25 -8.51
CA ARG A 191 -8.15 -10.36 -7.91
C ARG A 191 -8.64 -9.29 -8.88
N TYR A 192 -8.56 -9.58 -10.18
CA TYR A 192 -8.95 -8.64 -11.24
C TYR A 192 -10.43 -8.23 -11.13
N ALA A 193 -11.33 -9.19 -10.87
CA ALA A 193 -12.77 -8.93 -10.77
C ALA A 193 -13.11 -8.03 -9.57
N GLU A 194 -12.43 -8.24 -8.44
CA GLU A 194 -12.54 -7.39 -7.25
C GLU A 194 -12.03 -5.98 -7.55
N PHE A 195 -10.88 -5.85 -8.22
CA PHE A 195 -10.34 -4.55 -8.60
C PHE A 195 -11.28 -3.78 -9.52
N LEU A 196 -11.84 -4.45 -10.54
CA LEU A 196 -12.83 -3.88 -11.44
C LEU A 196 -14.05 -3.34 -10.68
N ARG A 197 -14.56 -4.10 -9.71
CA ARG A 197 -15.68 -3.68 -8.87
C ARG A 197 -15.34 -2.43 -8.06
N MET A 198 -14.20 -2.45 -7.37
CA MET A 198 -13.75 -1.34 -6.52
C MET A 198 -13.59 -0.05 -7.32
N VAL A 199 -12.97 -0.10 -8.49
CA VAL A 199 -12.81 1.08 -9.36
C VAL A 199 -14.15 1.65 -9.81
N ARG A 200 -15.10 0.80 -10.23
CA ARG A 200 -16.43 1.25 -10.66
C ARG A 200 -17.15 1.99 -9.54
N GLN A 201 -17.17 1.40 -8.35
CA GLN A 201 -17.82 2.00 -7.18
C GLN A 201 -17.10 3.29 -6.75
N TYR A 202 -15.77 3.28 -6.68
CA TYR A 202 -14.97 4.44 -6.28
C TYR A 202 -15.11 5.61 -7.25
N ARG A 203 -15.11 5.36 -8.57
CA ARG A 203 -15.36 6.39 -9.59
C ARG A 203 -16.73 7.04 -9.39
N HIS A 204 -17.77 6.24 -9.15
CA HIS A 204 -19.10 6.75 -8.86
C HIS A 204 -19.11 7.63 -7.60
N LEU A 205 -18.50 7.18 -6.52
CA LEU A 205 -18.40 7.95 -5.27
C LEU A 205 -17.64 9.27 -5.45
N LYS A 206 -16.51 9.29 -6.20
CA LYS A 206 -15.80 10.54 -6.51
C LYS A 206 -16.67 11.52 -7.30
N MET A 207 -17.53 11.03 -8.21
CA MET A 207 -18.48 11.89 -8.92
C MET A 207 -19.55 12.47 -7.98
N LEU A 208 -20.10 11.66 -7.08
CA LEU A 208 -21.07 12.13 -6.08
C LEU A 208 -20.46 13.22 -5.17
N VAL A 209 -19.25 12.98 -4.65
CA VAL A 209 -18.55 13.94 -3.78
C VAL A 209 -18.23 15.24 -4.51
N ARG A 210 -17.81 15.19 -5.79
CA ARG A 210 -17.59 16.38 -6.63
C ARG A 210 -18.88 17.15 -6.90
N GLY A 211 -20.01 16.46 -7.02
CA GLY A 211 -21.33 17.07 -7.13
C GLY A 211 -21.90 17.59 -5.81
N GLY A 212 -21.10 17.69 -4.74
CA GLY A 212 -21.53 18.20 -3.43
C GLY A 212 -22.33 17.22 -2.56
N ARG A 213 -22.60 15.99 -3.04
CA ARG A 213 -23.33 14.99 -2.25
C ARG A 213 -22.45 14.49 -1.10
N GLY A 214 -22.96 14.63 0.13
CA GLY A 214 -22.23 14.39 1.38
C GLY A 214 -21.87 15.67 2.14
N GLN A 215 -21.96 16.83 1.48
CA GLN A 215 -21.87 18.14 2.11
C GLN A 215 -23.24 18.63 2.61
N CYS A 216 -24.34 18.02 2.16
CA CYS A 216 -25.68 18.28 2.67
C CYS A 216 -26.09 17.27 3.74
N ASN A 217 -26.81 17.71 4.78
CA ASN A 217 -27.53 16.83 5.70
C ASN A 217 -28.76 16.20 5.00
N ALA A 218 -29.48 15.32 5.69
CA ALA A 218 -30.66 14.64 5.14
C ALA A 218 -31.78 15.60 4.66
N SER A 219 -31.74 16.87 5.11
CA SER A 219 -32.66 17.95 4.76
C SER A 219 -32.11 18.90 3.68
N GLY A 220 -30.99 18.58 3.02
CA GLY A 220 -30.44 19.36 1.90
C GLY A 220 -29.60 20.58 2.30
N LEU A 221 -29.45 20.86 3.60
CA LEU A 221 -28.65 21.99 4.12
C LEU A 221 -27.18 21.61 4.28
N PRO A 222 -26.23 22.53 4.05
CA PRO A 222 -24.81 22.27 4.25
C PRO A 222 -24.53 21.80 5.69
N ARG A 223 -23.83 20.67 5.85
CA ARG A 223 -23.35 20.15 7.14
C ARG A 223 -22.44 21.21 7.76
N ASN A 224 -22.79 21.66 8.98
CA ASN A 224 -22.06 22.71 9.67
C ASN A 224 -20.54 22.48 9.68
N ARG A 225 -19.86 23.55 9.29
CA ARG A 225 -18.48 23.67 8.84
C ARG A 225 -17.50 23.48 10.01
N MET A 226 -16.79 22.35 10.04
CA MET A 226 -15.58 22.18 10.87
C MET A 226 -14.40 21.52 10.14
N SER A 227 -14.59 21.11 8.88
CA SER A 227 -13.51 20.72 7.98
C SER A 227 -13.58 21.63 6.76
N SER A 228 -12.74 22.66 6.71
CA SER A 228 -12.45 23.41 5.49
C SER A 228 -11.80 22.45 4.48
N VAL A 229 -12.61 21.73 3.72
CA VAL A 229 -12.13 20.96 2.58
C VAL A 229 -11.90 21.99 1.47
N SER A 230 -10.65 22.37 1.28
CA SER A 230 -10.21 23.06 0.07
C SER A 230 -10.59 22.18 -1.12
N ALA A 231 -11.33 22.76 -2.06
CA ALA A 231 -11.52 22.12 -3.37
C ALA A 231 -10.13 21.78 -3.93
N PRO A 232 -9.92 20.61 -4.55
CA PRO A 232 -8.67 20.35 -5.25
C PRO A 232 -8.47 21.47 -6.27
N PRO A 233 -7.29 22.12 -6.33
CA PRO A 233 -7.07 23.23 -7.24
C PRO A 233 -7.39 22.76 -8.66
N GLY A 234 -8.37 23.41 -9.29
CA GLY A 234 -8.59 23.28 -10.72
C GLY A 234 -7.31 23.71 -11.40
N LYS A 235 -6.75 22.88 -12.28
CA LYS A 235 -5.64 23.31 -13.12
C LYS A 235 -6.09 24.55 -13.91
N PRO A 236 -5.27 25.61 -13.99
CA PRO A 236 -5.53 26.68 -14.93
C PRO A 236 -5.54 26.07 -16.34
N SER A 237 -6.55 26.45 -17.12
CA SER A 237 -6.62 26.18 -18.54
C SER A 237 -5.50 26.96 -19.24
N GLU A 238 -4.51 26.26 -19.75
CA GLU A 238 -3.67 26.70 -20.88
C GLU A 238 -4.19 26.04 -22.15
#